data_AF-L7U7V4-F1
#
_entry.id   AF-L7U7V4-F1
#
_cell.length_a   1.000
_cell.length_b   1.000
_cell.length_c   1.000
_cell.angle_alpha   90.00
_cell.angle_beta   90.00
_cell.angle_gamma   90.00
#
_symmetry.space_group_name_H-M   'P 1'
#
loop_
_entity.id
_entity.type
_entity.pdbx_description
1 polymer ?
#
loop_
_entity_poly.entity_id
_entity_poly.type
_entity_poly.pdbx_seq_one_letter_code
_entity_poly.pdbx_strand_id
1 'polypeptide(L)'
;MAVKTAAWGREVSAREVWARVEEAGPPAWRERLAAWWKGVSQGEVLLHEGDLVADSLVVGPKSLVVSGSVRLEGLLEDGHQADHTLLVVLGDLEVENLATFSAIFVAGKVSIRGLLVGDSLGDDVFCVGGGLKARALVEAHHHIQVMGPLDVEVFVGNLLAASGAPRQKLEPHEALLKGAWTAEEEDEDGVVDSTLDRRGLVAMLRAGKPVLADVRLGPVEKAIAAAREKLAQGGKAPRLGLSLKKLKAVPEAVFSLTGLEGLTLDSNPIEELSPRIGELRSLRTLNLESLPLKALPDELCRLPALKTLSLRYCNHLARLPDAFDELGALEELYLDALGMETFPEVLTRLPKLKKLWWWRVNALKPEKVQALVAGIGRMPKLTHSGFFQGGLKVLPEDLSPLARLKQFKLGLDSIPEAEVQRLEKALPPGRLHVGY
;
A
#
# COMPACT_ATOMS: atom_id res chain seq x y z
N MET A 1 14.62 -5.69 26.81
CA MET A 1 16.09 -5.72 26.94
C MET A 1 16.55 -4.28 27.10
N ALA A 2 17.33 -3.97 28.13
CA ALA A 2 17.88 -2.63 28.32
C ALA A 2 18.71 -2.25 27.08
N VAL A 3 18.31 -1.19 26.38
CA VAL A 3 19.08 -0.63 25.27
C VAL A 3 20.38 -0.14 25.88
N LYS A 4 21.51 -0.76 25.49
CA LYS A 4 22.83 -0.20 25.76
C LYS A 4 22.82 1.22 25.20
N THR A 5 23.02 2.22 26.04
CA THR A 5 23.25 3.60 25.61
C THR A 5 24.46 3.58 24.68
N ALA A 6 24.21 3.59 23.36
CA ALA A 6 25.24 3.91 22.41
C ALA A 6 25.72 5.31 22.77
N ALA A 7 27.02 5.48 22.97
CA ALA A 7 27.57 6.82 23.14
C ALA A 7 27.40 7.54 21.80
N TRP A 8 26.34 8.34 21.68
CA TRP A 8 25.99 9.07 20.46
C TRP A 8 26.98 10.20 20.15
N GLY A 9 27.92 10.49 21.05
CA GLY A 9 28.91 11.53 20.86
C GLY A 9 29.96 11.49 21.97
N ARG A 10 30.92 12.40 21.87
CA ARG A 10 31.91 12.63 22.93
C ARG A 10 31.42 13.72 23.87
N GLU A 11 31.73 13.60 25.15
CA GLU A 11 31.43 14.64 26.13
C GLU A 11 32.39 15.81 25.98
N VAL A 12 31.84 17.01 25.91
CA VAL A 12 32.58 18.27 25.74
C VAL A 12 31.93 19.38 26.56
N SER A 13 32.69 20.42 26.88
CA SER A 13 32.14 21.60 27.56
C SER A 13 31.13 22.31 26.66
N ALA A 14 29.97 22.71 27.20
CA ALA A 14 29.01 23.52 26.47
C ALA A 14 29.63 24.83 25.93
N ARG A 15 30.67 25.37 26.58
CA ARG A 15 31.38 26.56 26.07
C ARG A 15 32.15 26.31 24.79
N GLU A 16 32.73 25.12 24.64
CA GLU A 16 33.47 24.71 23.44
C GLU A 16 32.53 24.63 22.23
N VAL A 17 31.33 24.07 22.44
CA VAL A 17 30.37 23.86 21.37
C VAL A 17 29.64 25.14 20.97
N TRP A 18 29.48 26.10 21.91
CA TRP A 18 28.74 27.33 21.66
C TRP A 18 29.25 28.12 20.45
N ALA A 19 30.57 28.21 20.25
CA ALA A 19 31.13 28.92 19.09
C ALA A 19 30.60 28.37 17.75
N ARG A 20 30.44 27.05 17.63
CA ARG A 20 29.88 26.41 16.43
C ARG A 20 28.38 26.64 16.29
N VAL A 21 27.67 26.70 17.41
CA VAL A 21 26.22 26.98 17.46
C VAL A 21 25.94 28.43 17.09
N GLU A 22 26.79 29.36 17.53
CA GLU A 22 26.66 30.80 17.30
C GLU A 22 26.95 31.19 15.84
N GLU A 23 27.71 30.37 15.12
CA GLU A 23 27.90 30.50 13.67
C GLU A 23 26.78 29.83 12.86
N ALA A 24 25.94 29.01 13.50
CA ALA A 24 24.91 28.22 12.83
C ALA A 24 23.54 28.92 12.79
N GLY A 25 22.75 28.57 11.76
CA GLY A 25 21.35 29.00 11.61
C GLY A 25 21.14 30.50 11.33
N PRO A 26 19.90 30.98 11.36
CA PRO A 26 19.56 32.40 11.24
C PRO A 26 19.62 33.15 12.60
N PRO A 27 19.74 34.49 12.61
CA PRO A 27 19.85 35.28 13.85
C PRO A 27 18.74 35.05 14.87
N ALA A 28 17.47 35.01 14.43
CA ALA A 28 16.33 34.79 15.31
C ALA A 28 16.35 33.40 15.97
N TRP A 29 16.92 32.38 15.30
CA TRP A 29 17.06 31.04 15.86
C TRP A 29 18.11 31.02 16.97
N ARG A 30 19.23 31.70 16.76
CA ARG A 30 20.30 31.84 17.76
C ARG A 30 19.85 32.59 19.00
N GLU A 31 19.12 33.69 18.82
CA GLU A 31 18.60 34.50 19.93
C GLU A 31 17.76 33.65 20.89
N ARG A 32 16.94 32.76 20.34
CA ARG A 32 16.09 31.85 21.13
C ARG A 32 16.89 30.72 21.77
N LEU A 33 17.83 30.13 21.03
CA LEU A 33 18.69 29.08 21.57
C LEU A 33 19.55 29.59 22.72
N ALA A 34 19.98 30.86 22.69
CA ALA A 34 20.79 31.44 23.76
C ALA A 34 20.12 31.39 25.14
N ALA A 35 18.80 31.52 25.22
CA ALA A 35 18.07 31.40 26.48
C ALA A 35 18.15 29.99 27.07
N TRP A 36 17.94 28.97 26.24
CA TRP A 36 18.04 27.55 26.63
C TRP A 36 19.48 27.13 26.90
N TRP A 37 20.42 27.63 26.09
CA TRP A 37 21.84 27.31 26.24
C TRP A 37 22.41 27.79 27.58
N LYS A 38 21.93 28.92 28.12
CA LYS A 38 22.32 29.38 29.47
C LYS A 38 22.10 28.30 30.53
N GLY A 39 21.01 27.54 30.44
CA GLY A 39 20.68 26.44 31.36
C GLY A 39 21.70 25.30 31.35
N VAL A 40 22.38 25.07 30.21
CA VAL A 40 23.39 23.99 30.06
C VAL A 40 24.83 24.51 29.95
N SER A 41 25.03 25.83 29.89
CA SER A 41 26.30 26.50 29.60
C SER A 41 27.45 26.23 30.59
N GLN A 42 27.12 25.76 31.80
CA GLN A 42 28.11 25.39 32.82
C GLN A 42 28.38 23.88 32.89
N GLY A 43 27.64 23.06 32.14
CA GLY A 43 27.75 21.61 32.11
C GLY A 43 28.48 21.06 30.89
N GLU A 44 28.41 19.74 30.76
CA GLU A 44 28.87 18.99 29.59
C GLU A 44 27.70 18.65 28.68
N VAL A 45 27.97 18.64 27.38
CA VAL A 45 27.03 18.18 26.34
C VAL A 45 27.68 17.03 25.57
N LEU A 46 26.85 16.20 24.95
CA LEU A 46 27.31 15.23 23.96
C LEU A 46 27.45 15.93 22.61
N LEU A 47 28.61 15.82 21.97
CA LEU A 47 28.84 16.30 20.61
C LEU A 47 28.99 15.10 19.66
N HIS A 48 28.07 15.00 18.70
CA HIS A 48 28.18 14.12 17.54
C HIS A 48 28.77 14.91 16.37
N GLU A 49 29.90 14.45 15.83
CA GLU A 49 30.55 15.09 14.69
C GLU A 49 30.06 14.48 13.37
N GLY A 50 29.49 15.31 12.50
CA GLY A 50 28.96 14.88 11.20
C GLY A 50 27.48 14.47 11.22
N ASP A 51 27.08 13.72 10.20
CA ASP A 51 25.71 13.24 10.03
C ASP A 51 25.40 12.05 10.95
N LEU A 52 24.27 12.11 11.66
CA LEU A 52 23.76 11.04 12.50
C LEU A 52 22.65 10.26 11.76
N VAL A 53 22.86 8.97 11.53
CA VAL A 53 21.85 8.06 10.95
C VAL A 53 21.59 6.91 11.91
N ALA A 54 20.32 6.69 12.25
CA ALA A 54 19.90 5.60 13.14
C ALA A 54 18.44 5.19 12.88
N ASP A 55 18.04 4.02 13.39
CA ASP A 55 16.64 3.60 13.33
C ASP A 55 15.77 4.51 14.20
N SER A 56 16.15 4.71 15.47
CA SER A 56 15.48 5.59 16.43
C SER A 56 16.52 6.25 17.33
N LEU A 57 16.18 7.39 17.93
CA LEU A 57 17.05 8.13 18.83
C LEU A 57 16.30 8.54 20.10
N VAL A 58 16.87 8.18 21.25
CA VAL A 58 16.43 8.66 22.57
C VAL A 58 17.49 9.63 23.08
N VAL A 59 17.12 10.88 23.31
CA VAL A 59 18.02 11.93 23.80
C VAL A 59 17.89 12.09 25.31
N GLY A 60 19.00 12.26 26.02
CA GLY A 60 19.02 12.41 27.48
C GLY A 60 19.83 11.32 28.18
N PRO A 61 20.25 11.53 29.45
CA PRO A 61 19.99 12.71 30.29
C PRO A 61 20.88 13.92 29.97
N LYS A 62 21.95 13.76 29.18
CA LYS A 62 22.78 14.88 28.71
C LYS A 62 22.23 15.43 27.39
N SER A 63 22.30 16.75 27.24
CA SER A 63 21.97 17.43 25.97
C SER A 63 22.88 16.97 24.84
N LEU A 64 22.33 16.88 23.64
CA LEU A 64 23.01 16.39 22.45
C LEU A 64 23.11 17.50 21.39
N VAL A 65 24.31 17.69 20.85
CA VAL A 65 24.58 18.56 19.71
C VAL A 65 25.12 17.73 18.56
N VAL A 66 24.47 17.82 17.40
CA VAL A 66 24.88 17.16 16.16
C VAL A 66 25.38 18.21 15.18
N SER A 67 26.64 18.12 14.76
CA SER A 67 27.25 19.12 13.87
C SER A 67 26.82 19.00 12.41
N GLY A 68 26.30 17.84 11.99
CA GLY A 68 25.70 17.60 10.67
C GLY A 68 24.18 17.42 10.72
N SER A 69 23.65 16.64 9.77
CA SER A 69 22.23 16.34 9.63
C SER A 69 21.83 15.07 10.39
N VAL A 70 20.59 15.00 10.84
CA VAL A 70 20.03 13.83 11.52
C VAL A 70 19.00 13.15 10.62
N ARG A 71 19.14 11.85 10.39
CA ARG A 71 18.19 11.03 9.59
C ARG A 71 17.77 9.80 10.37
N LEU A 72 16.48 9.70 10.66
CA LEU A 72 15.90 8.64 11.48
C LEU A 72 14.73 7.96 10.76
N GLU A 73 14.72 6.63 10.71
CA GLU A 73 13.63 5.85 10.10
C GLU A 73 12.44 5.62 11.06
N GLY A 74 12.64 5.87 12.35
CA GLY A 74 11.71 5.59 13.43
C GLY A 74 11.44 6.80 14.32
N LEU A 75 11.52 6.60 15.64
CA LEU A 75 11.09 7.58 16.64
C LEU A 75 12.29 8.38 17.15
N LEU A 76 12.15 9.70 17.16
CA LEU A 76 12.98 10.63 17.93
C LEU A 76 12.22 10.99 19.21
N GLU A 77 12.81 10.72 20.38
CA GLU A 77 12.18 11.01 21.67
C GLU A 77 13.17 11.47 22.76
N ASP A 78 12.65 12.18 23.77
CA ASP A 78 13.35 12.45 25.02
C ASP A 78 13.30 11.24 25.96
N GLY A 79 14.41 10.97 26.62
CA GLY A 79 14.62 9.89 27.58
C GLY A 79 14.00 10.14 28.97
N HIS A 80 13.36 11.28 29.20
CA HIS A 80 12.48 11.58 30.35
C HIS A 80 13.01 11.24 31.76
N GLN A 81 14.33 11.29 31.97
CA GLN A 81 14.94 11.22 33.30
C GLN A 81 15.44 12.58 33.84
N ALA A 82 15.46 13.62 33.01
CA ALA A 82 15.90 14.95 33.40
C ALA A 82 14.94 16.01 32.87
N ASP A 83 14.53 16.94 33.71
CA ASP A 83 13.93 18.19 33.25
C ASP A 83 14.99 18.93 32.40
N HIS A 84 14.61 19.45 31.23
CA HIS A 84 15.43 20.29 30.34
C HIS A 84 16.42 19.57 29.40
N THR A 85 16.06 18.43 28.81
CA THR A 85 16.84 17.84 27.70
C THR A 85 16.85 18.77 26.48
N LEU A 86 18.05 19.11 25.98
CA LEU A 86 18.24 19.93 24.78
C LEU A 86 18.86 19.10 23.64
N LEU A 87 18.22 19.13 22.48
CA LEU A 87 18.79 18.65 21.20
C LEU A 87 19.07 19.84 20.28
N VAL A 88 20.31 19.94 19.79
CA VAL A 88 20.70 20.92 18.77
C VAL A 88 21.21 20.19 17.53
N VAL A 89 20.61 20.47 16.37
CA VAL A 89 21.02 19.94 15.07
C VAL A 89 21.45 21.11 14.19
N LEU A 90 22.73 21.14 13.80
CA LEU A 90 23.27 22.22 12.98
C LEU A 90 22.98 22.05 11.47
N GLY A 91 22.66 20.82 11.03
CA GLY A 91 22.18 20.51 9.69
C GLY A 91 20.66 20.39 9.57
N ASP A 92 20.21 19.50 8.69
CA ASP A 92 18.80 19.16 8.47
C ASP A 92 18.35 18.03 9.41
N LEU A 93 17.06 17.95 9.70
CA LEU A 93 16.44 16.85 10.47
C LEU A 93 15.37 16.15 9.62
N GLU A 94 15.57 14.87 9.35
CA GLU A 94 14.55 13.99 8.77
C GLU A 94 14.20 12.86 9.74
N VAL A 95 12.91 12.71 10.04
CA VAL A 95 12.44 11.69 10.99
C VAL A 95 11.06 11.16 10.59
N GLU A 96 10.80 9.88 10.91
CA GLU A 96 9.46 9.31 10.75
C GLU A 96 8.50 9.87 11.81
N ASN A 97 8.78 9.72 13.11
CA ASN A 97 7.97 10.31 14.18
C ASN A 97 8.83 11.04 15.21
N LEU A 98 8.30 12.11 15.79
CA LEU A 98 8.96 12.89 16.84
C LEU A 98 7.99 13.00 18.02
N ALA A 99 8.40 12.51 19.18
CA ALA A 99 7.64 12.64 20.42
C ALA A 99 8.45 13.37 21.48
N THR A 100 7.79 14.22 22.29
CA THR A 100 8.23 14.68 23.62
C THR A 100 9.66 15.21 23.72
N PHE A 101 9.84 16.52 23.83
CA PHE A 101 11.15 17.16 24.07
C PHE A 101 10.97 18.48 24.79
N SER A 102 11.78 18.72 25.84
CA SER A 102 11.88 20.05 26.44
C SER A 102 12.36 21.11 25.44
N ALA A 103 13.42 20.81 24.67
CA ALA A 103 13.92 21.73 23.66
C ALA A 103 14.59 21.02 22.47
N ILE A 104 14.10 21.32 21.26
CA ILE A 104 14.76 20.99 20.00
C ILE A 104 15.04 22.28 19.22
N PHE A 105 16.28 22.40 18.76
CA PHE A 105 16.72 23.46 17.87
C PHE A 105 17.37 22.86 16.62
N VAL A 106 16.76 23.09 15.46
CA VAL A 106 17.32 22.66 14.15
C VAL A 106 17.66 23.89 13.33
N ALA A 107 18.92 24.08 12.97
CA ALA A 107 19.37 25.23 12.19
C ALA A 107 18.92 25.15 10.72
N GLY A 108 18.89 23.93 10.15
CA GLY A 108 18.46 23.65 8.78
C GLY A 108 16.95 23.40 8.63
N LYS A 109 16.60 22.61 7.61
CA LYS A 109 15.24 22.20 7.30
C LYS A 109 14.83 20.99 8.14
N VAL A 110 13.53 20.91 8.41
CA VAL A 110 12.92 19.76 9.09
C VAL A 110 11.93 19.06 8.16
N SER A 111 12.02 17.74 8.07
CA SER A 111 11.01 16.89 7.45
C SER A 111 10.51 15.83 8.44
N ILE A 112 9.22 15.94 8.82
CA ILE A 112 8.54 14.96 9.68
C ILE A 112 7.54 14.20 8.81
N ARG A 113 7.75 12.89 8.65
CA ARG A 113 6.96 12.07 7.71
C ARG A 113 5.64 11.56 8.33
N GLY A 114 5.67 11.27 9.62
CA GLY A 114 4.57 10.79 10.44
C GLY A 114 4.06 11.89 11.36
N LEU A 115 4.19 11.69 12.67
CA LEU A 115 3.58 12.51 13.71
C LEU A 115 4.63 13.27 14.54
N LEU A 116 4.36 14.55 14.81
CA LEU A 116 4.90 15.28 15.96
C LEU A 116 3.88 15.21 17.11
N VAL A 117 4.29 14.82 18.32
CA VAL A 117 3.44 14.86 19.53
C VAL A 117 4.20 15.36 20.76
N GLY A 118 3.56 16.20 21.57
CA GLY A 118 4.06 16.63 22.88
C GLY A 118 3.35 15.95 24.05
N ASP A 119 4.08 15.70 25.15
CA ASP A 119 3.57 15.17 26.45
C ASP A 119 3.90 16.09 27.64
N SER A 120 4.44 17.30 27.39
CA SER A 120 4.88 18.19 28.47
C SER A 120 3.77 19.10 28.98
N LEU A 121 3.93 19.56 30.22
CA LEU A 121 2.98 20.39 30.98
C LEU A 121 3.14 21.90 30.73
N GLY A 122 4.02 22.30 29.80
CA GLY A 122 4.18 23.68 29.34
C GLY A 122 5.64 24.09 29.20
N ASP A 123 5.92 24.90 28.17
CA ASP A 123 7.22 25.51 27.81
C ASP A 123 8.15 24.71 26.90
N ASP A 124 7.71 23.57 26.33
CA ASP A 124 8.53 22.86 25.36
C ASP A 124 8.76 23.70 24.08
N VAL A 125 10.00 23.75 23.59
CA VAL A 125 10.36 24.54 22.41
C VAL A 125 10.79 23.66 21.26
N PHE A 126 10.19 23.90 20.09
CA PHE A 126 10.67 23.35 18.83
C PHE A 126 10.95 24.47 17.83
N CYS A 127 12.24 24.76 17.62
CA CYS A 127 12.67 25.90 16.83
C CYS A 127 13.42 25.47 15.56
N VAL A 128 12.91 25.88 14.41
CA VAL A 128 13.44 25.52 13.08
C VAL A 128 13.92 26.78 12.37
N GLY A 129 15.23 26.84 12.10
CA GLY A 129 15.87 27.93 11.37
C GLY A 129 15.58 27.92 9.88
N GLY A 130 15.40 26.75 9.27
CA GLY A 130 14.98 26.58 7.89
C GLY A 130 13.47 26.44 7.73
N GLY A 131 13.05 25.66 6.73
CA GLY A 131 11.64 25.32 6.49
C GLY A 131 11.21 24.05 7.20
N LEU A 132 9.91 23.93 7.50
CA LEU A 132 9.30 22.75 8.08
C LEU A 132 8.33 22.12 7.07
N LYS A 133 8.60 20.86 6.72
CA LYS A 133 7.69 20.02 5.96
C LYS A 133 7.15 18.90 6.85
N ALA A 134 5.84 18.85 7.04
CA ALA A 134 5.22 17.81 7.85
C ALA A 134 3.90 17.33 7.27
N ARG A 135 3.58 16.06 7.50
CA ARG A 135 2.29 15.49 7.09
C ARG A 135 1.20 15.85 8.10
N ALA A 136 1.40 15.47 9.35
CA ALA A 136 0.57 15.92 10.44
C ALA A 136 1.44 16.42 11.59
N LEU A 137 1.06 17.56 12.14
CA LEU A 137 1.72 18.17 13.27
C LEU A 137 0.67 18.29 14.38
N VAL A 138 0.79 17.46 15.41
CA VAL A 138 -0.09 17.53 16.58
C VAL A 138 0.66 18.25 17.69
N GLU A 139 0.42 19.54 17.74
CA GLU A 139 0.98 20.43 18.72
C GLU A 139 0.06 20.44 19.96
N ALA A 140 0.60 19.95 21.06
CA ALA A 140 0.00 20.03 22.37
C ALA A 140 1.09 20.53 23.34
N HIS A 141 1.08 21.84 23.61
CA HIS A 141 2.00 22.54 24.51
C HIS A 141 3.44 22.72 23.99
N HIS A 142 3.65 22.57 22.69
CA HIS A 142 4.94 22.90 22.05
C HIS A 142 4.86 24.27 21.40
N HIS A 143 5.75 25.18 21.77
CA HIS A 143 5.93 26.43 21.04
C HIS A 143 6.76 26.18 19.79
N ILE A 144 6.07 25.83 18.70
CA ILE A 144 6.70 25.58 17.41
C ILE A 144 6.97 26.89 16.69
N GLN A 145 8.24 27.18 16.38
CA GLN A 145 8.58 28.23 15.41
C GLN A 145 9.34 27.72 14.23
N VAL A 146 8.96 28.27 13.07
CA VAL A 146 9.59 28.00 11.80
C VAL A 146 9.91 29.33 11.14
N MET A 147 11.19 29.55 10.85
CA MET A 147 11.69 30.80 10.29
C MET A 147 11.69 30.80 8.75
N GLY A 148 11.65 29.62 8.13
CA GLY A 148 11.52 29.44 6.70
C GLY A 148 10.12 28.98 6.28
N PRO A 149 9.99 28.43 5.04
CA PRO A 149 8.71 28.00 4.50
C PRO A 149 8.04 26.91 5.34
N LEU A 150 6.72 27.00 5.47
CA LEU A 150 5.87 26.01 6.10
C LEU A 150 5.11 25.21 5.05
N ASP A 151 5.33 23.89 4.99
CA ASP A 151 4.58 22.94 4.16
C ASP A 151 4.01 21.82 5.03
N VAL A 152 2.90 22.13 5.71
CA VAL A 152 2.23 21.21 6.63
C VAL A 152 0.85 20.85 6.09
N GLU A 153 0.55 19.57 5.88
CA GLU A 153 -0.76 19.15 5.36
C GLU A 153 -1.86 19.30 6.40
N VAL A 154 -1.65 18.73 7.60
CA VAL A 154 -2.59 18.77 8.72
C VAL A 154 -1.90 19.33 9.94
N PHE A 155 -2.52 20.33 10.56
CA PHE A 155 -2.10 20.88 11.85
C PHE A 155 -3.22 20.73 12.88
N VAL A 156 -2.87 20.22 14.04
CA VAL A 156 -3.72 20.16 15.22
C VAL A 156 -3.01 20.95 16.31
N GLY A 157 -3.67 21.98 16.86
CA GLY A 157 -3.07 22.86 17.88
C GLY A 157 -3.29 24.34 17.60
N ASN A 158 -2.65 25.21 18.38
CA ASN A 158 -2.83 26.67 18.29
C ASN A 158 -1.57 27.50 18.56
N LEU A 159 -0.43 26.88 18.87
CA LEU A 159 0.83 27.56 19.22
C LEU A 159 1.88 27.56 18.09
N LEU A 160 1.48 27.27 16.84
CA LEU A 160 2.38 27.36 15.68
C LEU A 160 2.60 28.81 15.24
N ALA A 161 3.83 29.29 15.37
CA ALA A 161 4.26 30.61 14.88
C ALA A 161 5.22 30.46 13.69
N ALA A 162 4.69 30.60 12.47
CA ALA A 162 5.44 30.45 11.23
C ALA A 162 4.95 31.41 10.13
N SER A 163 5.82 31.72 9.16
CA SER A 163 5.40 32.42 7.93
C SER A 163 4.74 31.42 6.97
N GLY A 164 3.41 31.45 6.90
CA GLY A 164 2.60 30.53 6.12
C GLY A 164 1.60 29.77 7.00
N ALA A 165 0.51 29.30 6.41
CA ALA A 165 -0.51 28.53 7.12
C ALA A 165 -0.43 27.05 6.75
N PRO A 166 -0.74 26.13 7.69
CA PRO A 166 -0.96 24.73 7.34
C PRO A 166 -2.09 24.62 6.32
N ARG A 167 -2.06 23.58 5.46
CA ARG A 167 -3.09 23.37 4.44
C ARG A 167 -4.46 23.06 5.05
N GLN A 168 -4.47 22.39 6.20
CA GLN A 168 -5.67 22.06 6.96
C GLN A 168 -5.41 22.20 8.46
N LYS A 169 -6.37 22.75 9.19
CA LYS A 169 -6.38 22.79 10.66
C LYS A 169 -7.54 21.94 11.16
N LEU A 170 -7.27 21.03 12.08
CA LEU A 170 -8.23 20.05 12.61
C LEU A 170 -8.13 19.94 14.13
N GLU A 171 -9.16 19.34 14.72
CA GLU A 171 -9.10 18.87 16.10
C GLU A 171 -8.30 17.56 16.21
N PRO A 172 -7.70 17.23 17.38
CA PRO A 172 -6.86 16.04 17.52
C PRO A 172 -7.55 14.73 17.12
N HIS A 173 -8.83 14.60 17.45
CA HIS A 173 -9.65 13.43 17.18
C HIS A 173 -9.98 13.24 15.69
N GLU A 174 -9.75 14.25 14.84
CA GLU A 174 -10.01 14.13 13.40
C GLU A 174 -8.77 13.68 12.63
N ALA A 175 -7.58 13.90 13.19
CA ALA A 175 -6.30 13.64 12.51
C ALA A 175 -5.71 12.25 12.79
N LEU A 176 -5.95 11.68 13.97
CA LEU A 176 -5.41 10.38 14.38
C LEU A 176 -6.30 9.19 13.92
N LEU A 177 -5.93 7.96 14.24
CA LEU A 177 -6.73 6.74 13.98
C LEU A 177 -7.66 6.42 15.15
N LYS A 178 -8.77 5.71 14.86
CA LYS A 178 -9.68 5.20 15.88
C LYS A 178 -8.92 4.35 16.92
N GLY A 179 -8.87 4.82 18.17
CA GLY A 179 -8.14 4.20 19.28
C GLY A 179 -6.82 4.89 19.66
N ALA A 180 -6.42 5.95 18.94
CA ALA A 180 -5.30 6.82 19.31
C ALA A 180 -5.72 8.01 20.20
N TRP A 181 -7.00 8.08 20.57
CA TRP A 181 -7.63 9.10 21.41
C TRP A 181 -8.44 8.41 22.52
N THR A 182 -8.26 8.83 23.77
CA THR A 182 -9.15 8.54 24.91
C THR A 182 -8.70 9.33 26.16
N ALA A 183 -9.57 10.17 26.69
CA ALA A 183 -10.12 10.00 28.04
C ALA A 183 -11.55 10.53 27.99
N GLU A 184 -12.47 9.85 28.68
CA GLU A 184 -13.76 10.42 29.03
C GLU A 184 -13.54 11.10 30.38
N GLU A 185 -13.29 12.41 30.40
CA GLU A 185 -13.61 13.15 31.62
C GLU A 185 -15.11 13.43 31.54
N GLU A 186 -15.89 12.79 32.41
CA GLU A 186 -17.26 13.23 32.67
C GLU A 186 -17.16 14.51 33.48
N ASP A 187 -17.43 15.64 32.83
CA ASP A 187 -17.63 16.89 33.55
C ASP A 187 -18.87 16.76 34.47
N GLU A 188 -18.98 17.55 35.54
CA GLU A 188 -20.15 17.53 36.46
C GLU A 188 -21.51 17.75 35.74
N ASP A 189 -21.48 18.21 34.48
CA ASP A 189 -22.61 18.43 33.59
C ASP A 189 -22.92 17.25 32.63
N GLY A 190 -22.16 16.15 32.69
CA GLY A 190 -22.33 14.96 31.83
C GLY A 190 -21.85 15.14 30.38
N VAL A 191 -21.01 16.15 30.13
CA VAL A 191 -20.30 16.32 28.84
C VAL A 191 -19.04 15.46 28.89
N VAL A 192 -18.88 14.62 27.87
CA VAL A 192 -17.67 13.80 27.70
C VAL A 192 -16.73 14.54 26.76
N ASP A 193 -15.68 15.16 27.30
CA ASP A 193 -14.67 15.80 26.46
C ASP A 193 -13.59 14.77 26.07
N SER A 194 -13.29 14.68 24.78
CA SER A 194 -12.34 13.68 24.26
C SER A 194 -10.91 14.22 24.39
N THR A 195 -10.21 13.84 25.45
CA THR A 195 -8.79 14.21 25.60
C THR A 195 -7.84 13.22 24.92
N LEU A 196 -6.67 13.71 24.51
CA LEU A 196 -5.63 12.90 23.86
C LEU A 196 -4.79 12.18 24.94
N ASP A 197 -4.79 10.84 24.96
CA ASP A 197 -3.86 10.05 25.77
C ASP A 197 -2.45 10.08 25.15
N ARG A 198 -1.67 11.08 25.54
CA ARG A 198 -0.30 11.32 25.04
C ARG A 198 0.64 10.18 25.37
N ARG A 199 0.55 9.62 26.59
CA ARG A 199 1.39 8.49 27.01
C ARG A 199 1.05 7.22 26.22
N GLY A 200 -0.23 6.94 26.02
CA GLY A 200 -0.69 5.87 25.16
C GLY A 200 -0.24 6.06 23.70
N LEU A 201 -0.33 7.28 23.19
CA LEU A 201 0.10 7.62 21.83
C LEU A 201 1.62 7.41 21.62
N VAL A 202 2.45 7.86 22.57
CA VAL A 202 3.90 7.60 22.55
C VAL A 202 4.19 6.10 22.66
N ALA A 203 3.46 5.36 23.50
CA ALA A 203 3.59 3.91 23.60
C ALA A 203 3.21 3.21 22.27
N MET A 204 2.20 3.72 21.56
CA MET A 204 1.85 3.23 20.21
C MET A 204 2.98 3.49 19.22
N LEU A 205 3.57 4.69 19.21
CA LEU A 205 4.72 5.03 18.36
C LEU A 205 5.92 4.13 18.63
N ARG A 206 6.28 3.91 19.91
CA ARG A 206 7.35 2.98 20.32
C ARG A 206 7.09 1.54 19.88
N ALA A 207 5.82 1.13 19.85
CA ALA A 207 5.41 -0.19 19.37
C ALA A 207 5.30 -0.29 17.84
N GLY A 208 5.60 0.79 17.10
CA GLY A 208 5.44 0.86 15.64
C GLY A 208 3.99 0.78 15.18
N LYS A 209 3.02 1.05 16.06
CA LYS A 209 1.59 1.05 15.71
C LYS A 209 1.26 2.32 14.91
N PRO A 210 0.45 2.22 13.85
CA PRO A 210 0.01 3.39 13.12
C PRO A 210 -0.91 4.23 14.00
N VAL A 211 -0.63 5.53 14.06
CA VAL A 211 -1.41 6.52 14.83
C VAL A 211 -2.11 7.54 13.95
N LEU A 212 -1.64 7.71 12.71
CA LEU A 212 -2.26 8.52 11.67
C LEU A 212 -2.73 7.60 10.55
N ALA A 213 -3.94 7.83 10.02
CA ALA A 213 -4.38 7.14 8.81
C ALA A 213 -3.39 7.47 7.68
N ASP A 214 -2.81 6.49 7.00
CA ASP A 214 -1.72 6.78 6.06
C ASP A 214 -2.23 7.48 4.78
N VAL A 215 -2.21 8.82 4.72
CA VAL A 215 -2.52 9.61 3.51
C VAL A 215 -1.39 9.66 2.47
N ARG A 216 -0.20 9.04 2.70
CA ARG A 216 0.85 8.87 1.67
C ARG A 216 0.65 7.63 0.81
N LEU A 217 -0.05 6.62 1.33
CA LEU A 217 -0.37 5.44 0.55
C LEU A 217 -1.40 5.81 -0.50
N GLY A 218 -1.03 5.66 -1.77
CA GLY A 218 -1.96 5.68 -2.86
C GLY A 218 -3.04 4.61 -2.66
N PRO A 219 -4.11 4.65 -3.48
CA PRO A 219 -5.18 3.66 -3.36
C PRO A 219 -4.71 2.19 -3.42
N VAL A 220 -3.56 1.94 -4.05
CA VAL A 220 -2.94 0.61 -4.18
C VAL A 220 -2.31 0.19 -2.86
N GLU A 221 -1.47 1.03 -2.28
CA GLU A 221 -0.75 0.70 -1.05
C GLU A 221 -1.71 0.60 0.14
N LYS A 222 -2.79 1.42 0.17
CA LYS A 222 -3.88 1.28 1.14
C LYS A 222 -4.58 -0.08 1.04
N ALA A 223 -4.86 -0.52 -0.19
CA ALA A 223 -5.49 -1.82 -0.42
C ALA A 223 -4.59 -2.98 0.03
N ILE A 224 -3.29 -2.88 -0.24
CA ILE A 224 -2.28 -3.88 0.19
C ILE A 224 -2.17 -3.91 1.72
N ALA A 225 -2.09 -2.75 2.38
CA ALA A 225 -2.02 -2.65 3.83
C ALA A 225 -3.27 -3.27 4.49
N ALA A 226 -4.46 -2.93 4.00
CA ALA A 226 -5.72 -3.50 4.48
C ALA A 226 -5.80 -5.02 4.27
N ALA A 227 -5.28 -5.54 3.16
CA ALA A 227 -5.20 -6.99 2.93
C ALA A 227 -4.24 -7.67 3.91
N ARG A 228 -3.08 -7.05 4.18
CA ARG A 228 -2.09 -7.55 5.15
C ARG A 228 -2.64 -7.58 6.57
N GLU A 229 -3.34 -6.53 6.97
CA GLU A 229 -3.99 -6.47 8.29
C GLU A 229 -5.06 -7.56 8.44
N LYS A 230 -5.91 -7.76 7.42
CA LYS A 230 -6.89 -8.85 7.41
C LYS A 230 -6.26 -10.23 7.53
N LEU A 231 -5.09 -10.44 6.90
CA LEU A 231 -4.32 -11.68 7.07
C LEU A 231 -3.84 -11.84 8.52
N ALA A 232 -3.32 -10.78 9.12
CA ALA A 232 -2.81 -10.81 10.50
C ALA A 232 -3.91 -11.09 11.53
N GLN A 233 -5.14 -10.64 11.27
CA GLN A 233 -6.30 -10.86 12.15
C GLN A 233 -6.91 -12.26 12.03
N GLY A 234 -6.40 -13.13 11.15
CA GLY A 234 -6.93 -14.49 10.97
C GLY A 234 -8.36 -14.52 10.40
N GLY A 235 -8.82 -13.44 9.79
CA GLY A 235 -10.16 -13.33 9.20
C GLY A 235 -10.34 -14.17 7.95
N LYS A 236 -11.53 -14.05 7.31
CA LYS A 236 -11.77 -14.67 5.98
C LYS A 236 -10.65 -14.28 5.01
N ALA A 237 -10.22 -15.25 4.21
CA ALA A 237 -9.09 -15.07 3.32
C ALA A 237 -9.27 -13.83 2.43
N PRO A 238 -8.28 -12.92 2.40
CA PRO A 238 -8.47 -11.63 1.77
C PRO A 238 -8.52 -11.73 0.25
N ARG A 239 -9.31 -10.84 -0.33
CA ARG A 239 -9.32 -10.53 -1.75
C ARG A 239 -8.77 -9.12 -1.94
N LEU A 240 -7.84 -8.96 -2.87
CA LEU A 240 -7.20 -7.70 -3.19
C LEU A 240 -7.61 -7.25 -4.60
N GLY A 241 -8.27 -6.11 -4.69
CA GLY A 241 -8.68 -5.49 -5.96
C GLY A 241 -7.80 -4.29 -6.30
N LEU A 242 -7.07 -4.37 -7.41
CA LEU A 242 -6.16 -3.33 -7.92
C LEU A 242 -6.54 -2.89 -9.35
N SER A 243 -7.83 -3.01 -9.71
CA SER A 243 -8.36 -2.63 -11.02
C SER A 243 -8.23 -1.14 -11.29
N LEU A 244 -7.93 -0.77 -12.54
CA LEU A 244 -7.87 0.64 -13.01
C LEU A 244 -6.93 1.52 -12.18
N LYS A 245 -5.76 1.00 -11.81
CA LYS A 245 -4.74 1.71 -11.00
C LYS A 245 -3.55 2.22 -11.80
N LYS A 246 -3.60 2.10 -13.13
CA LYS A 246 -2.50 2.48 -14.06
C LYS A 246 -1.18 1.77 -13.74
N LEU A 247 -1.25 0.56 -13.19
CA LEU A 247 -0.09 -0.25 -12.82
C LEU A 247 0.65 -0.73 -14.07
N LYS A 248 1.95 -0.47 -14.14
CA LYS A 248 2.83 -1.03 -15.18
C LYS A 248 3.36 -2.43 -14.83
N ALA A 249 3.36 -2.74 -13.53
CA ALA A 249 3.74 -4.04 -12.97
C ALA A 249 2.94 -4.30 -11.70
N VAL A 250 2.87 -5.56 -11.26
CA VAL A 250 2.31 -5.92 -9.95
C VAL A 250 3.25 -5.38 -8.86
N PRO A 251 2.76 -4.60 -7.88
CA PRO A 251 3.61 -4.07 -6.80
C PRO A 251 4.27 -5.20 -5.98
N GLU A 252 5.56 -5.06 -5.69
CA GLU A 252 6.36 -6.08 -4.97
C GLU A 252 5.74 -6.52 -3.64
N ALA A 253 5.11 -5.58 -2.93
CA ALA A 253 4.46 -5.87 -1.65
C ALA A 253 3.30 -6.87 -1.76
N VAL A 254 2.68 -7.04 -2.93
CA VAL A 254 1.61 -8.03 -3.15
C VAL A 254 2.14 -9.45 -2.97
N PHE A 255 3.35 -9.76 -3.41
CA PHE A 255 3.92 -11.11 -3.35
C PHE A 255 4.16 -11.60 -1.91
N SER A 256 4.29 -10.67 -0.95
CA SER A 256 4.35 -11.01 0.49
C SER A 256 3.04 -11.53 1.07
N LEU A 257 1.90 -11.35 0.37
CA LEU A 257 0.57 -11.75 0.82
C LEU A 257 0.28 -13.22 0.48
N THR A 258 1.10 -14.15 0.98
CA THR A 258 1.03 -15.59 0.64
C THR A 258 -0.29 -16.27 1.02
N GLY A 259 -1.07 -15.67 1.94
CA GLY A 259 -2.42 -16.07 2.32
C GLY A 259 -3.55 -15.48 1.48
N LEU A 260 -3.25 -14.69 0.44
CA LEU A 260 -4.26 -14.06 -0.42
C LEU A 260 -5.02 -15.10 -1.25
N GLU A 261 -6.35 -15.05 -1.24
CA GLU A 261 -7.20 -15.99 -1.99
C GLU A 261 -7.74 -15.43 -3.31
N GLY A 262 -7.82 -14.10 -3.44
CA GLY A 262 -8.29 -13.46 -4.67
C GLY A 262 -7.46 -12.24 -5.03
N LEU A 263 -7.07 -12.14 -6.30
CA LEU A 263 -6.35 -10.99 -6.84
C LEU A 263 -7.00 -10.54 -8.16
N THR A 264 -7.35 -9.25 -8.21
CA THR A 264 -7.89 -8.61 -9.42
C THR A 264 -6.94 -7.51 -9.86
N LEU A 265 -6.42 -7.61 -11.07
CA LEU A 265 -5.47 -6.67 -11.69
C LEU A 265 -6.03 -6.02 -12.96
N ASP A 266 -7.32 -6.20 -13.26
CA ASP A 266 -7.87 -5.86 -14.57
C ASP A 266 -7.71 -4.39 -14.95
N SER A 267 -7.69 -4.14 -16.27
CA SER A 267 -7.68 -2.79 -16.84
C SER A 267 -6.47 -1.95 -16.38
N ASN A 268 -5.30 -2.57 -16.31
CA ASN A 268 -4.01 -1.92 -16.06
C ASN A 268 -3.05 -2.11 -17.26
N PRO A 269 -2.08 -1.21 -17.48
CA PRO A 269 -1.07 -1.35 -18.53
C PRO A 269 0.08 -2.31 -18.14
N ILE A 270 -0.23 -3.51 -17.63
CA ILE A 270 0.76 -4.53 -17.28
C ILE A 270 1.09 -5.37 -18.52
N GLU A 271 2.28 -5.19 -19.10
CA GLU A 271 2.72 -5.94 -20.28
C GLU A 271 3.32 -7.31 -19.95
N GLU A 272 3.89 -7.44 -18.74
CA GLU A 272 4.57 -8.65 -18.27
C GLU A 272 4.15 -8.95 -16.83
N LEU A 273 3.80 -10.20 -16.57
CA LEU A 273 3.49 -10.68 -15.23
C LEU A 273 4.76 -11.28 -14.61
N SER A 274 5.15 -10.79 -13.44
CA SER A 274 6.33 -11.30 -12.72
C SER A 274 6.17 -12.79 -12.36
N PRO A 275 7.23 -13.62 -12.53
CA PRO A 275 7.28 -15.00 -12.04
C PRO A 275 6.91 -15.15 -10.55
N ARG A 276 7.13 -14.10 -9.75
CA ARG A 276 6.77 -14.05 -8.32
C ARG A 276 5.27 -14.24 -8.06
N ILE A 277 4.42 -14.16 -9.08
CA ILE A 277 3.00 -14.53 -8.95
C ILE A 277 2.83 -15.94 -8.35
N GLY A 278 3.76 -16.87 -8.60
CA GLY A 278 3.78 -18.21 -8.03
C GLY A 278 3.98 -18.27 -6.51
N GLU A 279 4.39 -17.17 -5.86
CA GLU A 279 4.53 -17.06 -4.40
C GLU A 279 3.16 -16.99 -3.69
N LEU A 280 2.10 -16.60 -4.40
CA LEU A 280 0.74 -16.49 -3.87
C LEU A 280 0.06 -17.86 -3.75
N ARG A 281 0.63 -18.76 -2.95
CA ARG A 281 0.23 -20.18 -2.87
C ARG A 281 -1.22 -20.44 -2.49
N SER A 282 -1.87 -19.50 -1.81
CA SER A 282 -3.28 -19.59 -1.41
C SER A 282 -4.26 -19.05 -2.47
N LEU A 283 -3.76 -18.51 -3.58
CA LEU A 283 -4.59 -17.81 -4.57
C LEU A 283 -5.56 -18.78 -5.26
N ARG A 284 -6.86 -18.50 -5.15
CA ARG A 284 -7.95 -19.28 -5.76
C ARG A 284 -8.56 -18.59 -6.98
N THR A 285 -8.55 -17.26 -7.00
CA THR A 285 -9.13 -16.48 -8.10
C THR A 285 -8.15 -15.41 -8.56
N LEU A 286 -7.84 -15.41 -9.84
CA LEU A 286 -6.97 -14.43 -10.47
C LEU A 286 -7.68 -13.82 -11.69
N ASN A 287 -7.86 -12.50 -11.66
CA ASN A 287 -8.43 -11.75 -12.76
C ASN A 287 -7.35 -10.84 -13.38
N LEU A 288 -7.01 -11.14 -14.64
CA LEU A 288 -6.02 -10.46 -15.47
C LEU A 288 -6.68 -9.83 -16.72
N GLU A 289 -7.96 -9.51 -16.65
CA GLU A 289 -8.71 -9.00 -17.79
C GLU A 289 -8.17 -7.66 -18.30
N SER A 290 -8.29 -7.44 -19.61
CA SER A 290 -7.91 -6.18 -20.26
C SER A 290 -6.46 -5.76 -19.97
N LEU A 291 -5.55 -6.72 -19.79
CA LEU A 291 -4.11 -6.48 -19.68
C LEU A 291 -3.43 -6.67 -21.04
N PRO A 292 -2.42 -5.85 -21.39
CA PRO A 292 -1.66 -6.01 -22.62
C PRO A 292 -0.58 -7.11 -22.53
N LEU A 293 -0.89 -8.22 -21.85
CA LEU A 293 0.04 -9.33 -21.64
C LEU A 293 0.44 -9.98 -22.96
N LYS A 294 1.75 -10.16 -23.18
CA LYS A 294 2.29 -10.90 -24.35
C LYS A 294 2.45 -12.40 -24.06
N ALA A 295 2.70 -12.76 -22.81
CA ALA A 295 2.86 -14.12 -22.33
C ALA A 295 2.49 -14.21 -20.84
N LEU A 296 2.30 -15.44 -20.36
CA LEU A 296 2.17 -15.75 -18.93
C LEU A 296 3.43 -16.49 -18.47
N PRO A 297 3.95 -16.21 -17.26
CA PRO A 297 5.08 -16.95 -16.68
C PRO A 297 4.67 -18.38 -16.32
N ASP A 298 5.59 -19.34 -16.44
CA ASP A 298 5.35 -20.75 -16.06
C ASP A 298 5.00 -20.91 -14.58
N GLU A 299 5.51 -20.01 -13.72
CA GLU A 299 5.23 -19.99 -12.29
C GLU A 299 3.76 -19.75 -11.96
N LEU A 300 3.01 -19.03 -12.81
CA LEU A 300 1.55 -18.92 -12.67
C LEU A 300 0.90 -20.30 -12.76
N CYS A 301 1.43 -21.17 -13.61
CA CYS A 301 0.88 -22.49 -13.87
C CYS A 301 1.09 -23.47 -12.69
N ARG A 302 1.96 -23.11 -11.75
CA ARG A 302 2.27 -23.89 -10.54
C ARG A 302 1.50 -23.46 -9.31
N LEU A 303 0.54 -22.54 -9.44
CA LEU A 303 -0.31 -22.10 -8.33
C LEU A 303 -1.21 -23.27 -7.86
N PRO A 304 -1.00 -23.81 -6.64
CA PRO A 304 -1.60 -25.09 -6.24
C PRO A 304 -3.11 -24.98 -5.93
N ALA A 305 -3.59 -23.77 -5.64
CA ALA A 305 -4.96 -23.51 -5.22
C ALA A 305 -5.81 -22.77 -6.28
N LEU A 306 -5.25 -22.41 -7.43
CA LEU A 306 -5.93 -21.55 -8.42
C LEU A 306 -7.09 -22.30 -9.07
N LYS A 307 -8.32 -21.82 -8.83
CA LYS A 307 -9.56 -22.42 -9.34
C LYS A 307 -10.17 -21.65 -10.50
N THR A 308 -10.01 -20.33 -10.49
CA THR A 308 -10.61 -19.44 -11.49
C THR A 308 -9.57 -18.49 -12.03
N LEU A 309 -9.39 -18.49 -13.34
CA LEU A 309 -8.51 -17.56 -14.06
C LEU A 309 -9.31 -16.85 -15.14
N SER A 310 -9.21 -15.52 -15.18
CA SER A 310 -9.81 -14.71 -16.25
C SER A 310 -8.75 -13.96 -17.04
N LEU A 311 -8.75 -14.17 -18.35
CA LEU A 311 -7.86 -13.57 -19.35
C LEU A 311 -8.68 -12.91 -20.49
N ARG A 312 -9.90 -12.45 -20.19
CA ARG A 312 -10.74 -11.75 -21.19
C ARG A 312 -10.07 -10.45 -21.62
N TYR A 313 -10.30 -10.04 -22.87
CA TYR A 313 -9.76 -8.81 -23.46
C TYR A 313 -8.22 -8.69 -23.44
N CYS A 314 -7.49 -9.78 -23.21
CA CYS A 314 -6.02 -9.82 -23.32
C CYS A 314 -5.61 -9.92 -24.80
N ASN A 315 -5.65 -8.79 -25.51
CA ASN A 315 -5.46 -8.72 -26.97
C ASN A 315 -4.12 -9.25 -27.48
N HIS A 316 -3.08 -9.20 -26.66
CA HIS A 316 -1.71 -9.51 -27.05
C HIS A 316 -1.27 -10.92 -26.63
N LEU A 317 -2.14 -11.66 -25.93
CA LEU A 317 -1.85 -13.01 -25.47
C LEU A 317 -2.19 -14.02 -26.57
N ALA A 318 -1.20 -14.28 -27.43
CA ALA A 318 -1.34 -15.14 -28.61
C ALA A 318 -1.43 -16.64 -28.28
N ARG A 319 -0.76 -17.06 -27.19
CA ARG A 319 -0.62 -18.45 -26.75
C ARG A 319 -0.60 -18.57 -25.24
N LEU A 320 -1.01 -19.73 -24.74
CA LEU A 320 -0.78 -20.13 -23.35
C LEU A 320 0.57 -20.87 -23.23
N PRO A 321 1.28 -20.80 -22.10
CA PRO A 321 2.52 -21.54 -21.90
C PRO A 321 2.28 -23.05 -21.93
N ASP A 322 3.32 -23.83 -22.26
CA ASP A 322 3.21 -25.30 -22.31
C ASP A 322 2.91 -25.90 -20.93
N ALA A 323 3.44 -25.26 -19.88
CA ALA A 323 3.22 -25.61 -18.47
C ALA A 323 1.78 -25.35 -17.99
N PHE A 324 0.87 -24.78 -18.80
CA PHE A 324 -0.48 -24.45 -18.37
C PHE A 324 -1.29 -25.66 -17.90
N ASP A 325 -0.92 -26.88 -18.31
CA ASP A 325 -1.48 -28.13 -17.82
C ASP A 325 -1.09 -28.48 -16.37
N GLU A 326 -0.07 -27.82 -15.79
CA GLU A 326 0.32 -27.92 -14.39
C GLU A 326 -0.69 -27.28 -13.42
N LEU A 327 -1.67 -26.51 -13.93
CA LEU A 327 -2.77 -25.92 -13.15
C LEU A 327 -3.76 -26.97 -12.63
N GLY A 328 -3.31 -27.79 -11.68
CA GLY A 328 -4.01 -28.97 -11.17
C GLY A 328 -5.28 -28.70 -10.37
N ALA A 329 -5.56 -27.43 -10.05
CA ALA A 329 -6.77 -26.98 -9.36
C ALA A 329 -7.73 -26.16 -10.22
N LEU A 330 -7.37 -25.81 -11.46
CA LEU A 330 -8.16 -24.90 -12.29
C LEU A 330 -9.48 -25.56 -12.70
N GLU A 331 -10.59 -24.94 -12.34
CA GLU A 331 -11.95 -25.42 -12.60
C GLU A 331 -12.67 -24.54 -13.65
N GLU A 332 -12.30 -23.27 -13.73
CA GLU A 332 -12.98 -22.26 -14.55
C GLU A 332 -11.99 -21.29 -15.22
N LEU A 333 -12.08 -21.18 -16.54
CA LEU A 333 -11.19 -20.35 -17.35
C LEU A 333 -12.00 -19.46 -18.30
N TYR A 334 -11.65 -18.18 -18.36
CA TYR A 334 -12.16 -17.23 -19.34
C TYR A 334 -11.02 -16.80 -20.26
N LEU A 335 -11.20 -16.98 -21.56
CA LEU A 335 -10.23 -16.61 -22.59
C LEU A 335 -10.82 -15.60 -23.56
N ASP A 336 -9.92 -14.84 -24.18
CA ASP A 336 -10.27 -14.01 -25.31
C ASP A 336 -10.00 -14.71 -26.64
N ALA A 337 -11.02 -14.84 -27.47
CA ALA A 337 -10.90 -15.58 -28.71
C ALA A 337 -10.15 -14.80 -29.82
N LEU A 338 -10.19 -13.46 -29.81
CA LEU A 338 -9.46 -12.65 -30.80
C LEU A 338 -7.95 -12.63 -30.52
N GLY A 339 -7.56 -12.67 -29.25
CA GLY A 339 -6.16 -12.69 -28.85
C GLY A 339 -5.43 -13.97 -29.27
N MET A 340 -6.13 -15.11 -29.25
CA MET A 340 -5.53 -16.41 -29.53
C MET A 340 -5.30 -16.66 -31.03
N GLU A 341 -4.10 -17.13 -31.40
CA GLU A 341 -3.79 -17.52 -32.77
C GLU A 341 -4.59 -18.74 -33.22
N THR A 342 -4.65 -19.77 -32.37
CA THR A 342 -5.34 -21.05 -32.58
C THR A 342 -5.99 -21.54 -31.29
N PHE A 343 -6.71 -22.67 -31.34
CA PHE A 343 -7.17 -23.32 -30.11
C PHE A 343 -5.95 -23.81 -29.30
N PRO A 344 -5.79 -23.40 -28.03
CA PRO A 344 -4.67 -23.81 -27.20
C PRO A 344 -4.82 -25.27 -26.74
N GLU A 345 -4.14 -26.20 -27.42
CA GLU A 345 -4.22 -27.64 -27.17
C GLU A 345 -3.83 -28.04 -25.74
N VAL A 346 -3.03 -27.23 -25.03
CA VAL A 346 -2.70 -27.44 -23.61
C VAL A 346 -3.94 -27.54 -22.72
N LEU A 347 -5.05 -26.88 -23.10
CA LEU A 347 -6.31 -26.95 -22.35
C LEU A 347 -6.90 -28.37 -22.29
N THR A 348 -6.61 -29.21 -23.29
CA THR A 348 -7.09 -30.61 -23.34
C THR A 348 -6.48 -31.49 -22.26
N ARG A 349 -5.32 -31.08 -21.71
CA ARG A 349 -4.58 -31.81 -20.67
C ARG A 349 -4.91 -31.37 -19.25
N LEU A 350 -5.70 -30.31 -19.08
CA LEU A 350 -6.07 -29.80 -17.76
C LEU A 350 -6.93 -30.79 -16.97
N PRO A 351 -6.50 -31.22 -15.77
CA PRO A 351 -7.11 -32.36 -15.10
C PRO A 351 -8.46 -32.05 -14.45
N LYS A 352 -8.78 -30.78 -14.17
CA LYS A 352 -9.99 -30.37 -13.43
C LYS A 352 -10.82 -29.28 -14.12
N LEU A 353 -10.43 -28.82 -15.31
CA LEU A 353 -11.14 -27.76 -16.00
C LEU A 353 -12.55 -28.22 -16.40
N LYS A 354 -13.58 -27.57 -15.84
CA LYS A 354 -14.99 -27.89 -16.05
C LYS A 354 -15.72 -26.82 -16.87
N LYS A 355 -15.23 -25.58 -16.82
CA LYS A 355 -15.87 -24.43 -17.47
C LYS A 355 -14.83 -23.65 -18.29
N LEU A 356 -15.14 -23.43 -19.56
CA LEU A 356 -14.28 -22.69 -20.49
C LEU A 356 -15.12 -21.68 -21.25
N TRP A 357 -14.85 -20.40 -21.07
CA TRP A 357 -15.66 -19.34 -21.66
C TRP A 357 -14.83 -18.53 -22.64
N TRP A 358 -15.35 -18.33 -23.85
CA TRP A 358 -14.69 -17.57 -24.91
C TRP A 358 -15.34 -16.21 -25.10
N TRP A 359 -14.55 -15.16 -25.01
CA TRP A 359 -14.98 -13.77 -25.19
C TRP A 359 -14.59 -13.24 -26.58
N ARG A 360 -15.35 -12.26 -27.08
CA ARG A 360 -15.13 -11.59 -28.39
C ARG A 360 -15.02 -12.55 -29.56
N VAL A 361 -16.09 -13.28 -29.84
CA VAL A 361 -16.16 -14.18 -31.01
C VAL A 361 -16.65 -13.49 -32.29
N ASN A 362 -17.09 -12.22 -32.23
CA ASN A 362 -17.72 -11.47 -33.34
C ASN A 362 -16.90 -11.36 -34.62
N ALA A 363 -15.57 -11.25 -34.48
CA ALA A 363 -14.67 -11.03 -35.62
C ALA A 363 -13.86 -12.28 -35.99
N LEU A 364 -14.24 -13.46 -35.48
CA LEU A 364 -13.57 -14.71 -35.83
C LEU A 364 -13.96 -15.16 -37.23
N LYS A 365 -12.96 -15.64 -37.99
CA LYS A 365 -13.21 -16.37 -39.23
C LYS A 365 -13.86 -17.74 -38.93
N PRO A 366 -14.69 -18.29 -39.83
CA PRO A 366 -15.36 -19.58 -39.61
C PRO A 366 -14.42 -20.72 -39.21
N GLU A 367 -13.20 -20.76 -39.75
CA GLU A 367 -12.20 -21.80 -39.46
C GLU A 367 -11.72 -21.72 -38.01
N LYS A 368 -11.60 -20.49 -37.46
CA LYS A 368 -11.28 -20.30 -36.04
C LYS A 368 -12.42 -20.78 -35.16
N VAL A 369 -13.68 -20.45 -35.50
CA VAL A 369 -14.85 -20.93 -34.73
C VAL A 369 -14.92 -22.45 -34.75
N GLN A 370 -14.67 -23.07 -35.92
CA GLN A 370 -14.57 -24.53 -36.06
C GLN A 370 -13.47 -25.11 -35.17
N ALA A 371 -12.27 -24.51 -35.15
CA ALA A 371 -11.19 -24.96 -34.29
C ALA A 371 -11.55 -24.88 -32.79
N LEU A 372 -12.26 -23.83 -32.36
CA LEU A 372 -12.75 -23.71 -30.97
C LEU A 372 -13.76 -24.80 -30.63
N VAL A 373 -14.75 -25.06 -31.49
CA VAL A 373 -15.76 -26.12 -31.29
C VAL A 373 -15.12 -27.50 -31.27
N ALA A 374 -14.21 -27.78 -32.21
CA ALA A 374 -13.48 -29.04 -32.25
C ALA A 374 -12.60 -29.24 -31.01
N GLY A 375 -11.92 -28.18 -30.55
CA GLY A 375 -11.12 -28.18 -29.33
C GLY A 375 -11.96 -28.44 -28.08
N ILE A 376 -13.12 -27.80 -27.96
CA ILE A 376 -14.12 -28.09 -26.91
C ILE A 376 -14.49 -29.57 -26.92
N GLY A 377 -14.64 -30.20 -28.09
CA GLY A 377 -14.87 -31.63 -28.28
C GLY A 377 -13.74 -32.55 -27.79
N ARG A 378 -12.50 -32.06 -27.74
CA ARG A 378 -11.33 -32.80 -27.22
C ARG A 378 -11.17 -32.74 -25.70
N MET A 379 -11.98 -31.96 -24.99
CA MET A 379 -11.90 -31.76 -23.53
C MET A 379 -12.94 -32.58 -22.73
N PRO A 380 -12.71 -33.88 -22.41
CA PRO A 380 -13.74 -34.80 -21.90
C PRO A 380 -14.38 -34.40 -20.56
N LYS A 381 -13.68 -33.61 -19.74
CA LYS A 381 -14.16 -33.15 -18.42
C LYS A 381 -14.92 -31.83 -18.49
N LEU A 382 -14.92 -31.18 -19.65
CA LEU A 382 -15.58 -29.90 -19.84
C LEU A 382 -17.09 -30.09 -19.83
N THR A 383 -17.76 -29.33 -18.98
CA THR A 383 -19.21 -29.41 -18.78
C THR A 383 -19.92 -28.13 -19.17
N HIS A 384 -19.25 -26.99 -19.10
CA HIS A 384 -19.80 -25.70 -19.47
C HIS A 384 -18.87 -25.03 -20.47
N SER A 385 -19.43 -24.52 -21.55
CA SER A 385 -18.72 -23.67 -22.48
C SER A 385 -19.62 -22.57 -22.99
N GLY A 386 -19.07 -21.57 -23.64
CA GLY A 386 -19.89 -20.54 -24.24
C GLY A 386 -19.11 -19.53 -25.03
N PHE A 387 -19.84 -18.86 -25.92
CA PHE A 387 -19.35 -17.80 -26.78
C PHE A 387 -20.06 -16.50 -26.40
N PHE A 388 -19.28 -15.53 -25.96
CA PHE A 388 -19.76 -14.23 -25.50
C PHE A 388 -19.22 -13.10 -26.37
N GLN A 389 -19.96 -11.99 -26.40
CA GLN A 389 -19.68 -10.84 -27.23
C GLN A 389 -19.33 -11.26 -28.67
N GLY A 390 -20.29 -11.86 -29.37
CA GLY A 390 -20.24 -11.63 -30.78
C GLY A 390 -21.47 -11.98 -31.58
N GLY A 391 -21.76 -11.12 -32.56
CA GLY A 391 -22.62 -11.44 -33.69
C GLY A 391 -22.00 -12.53 -34.55
N LEU A 392 -22.01 -13.76 -34.03
CA LEU A 392 -21.63 -14.98 -34.74
C LEU A 392 -22.51 -15.09 -35.97
N LYS A 393 -21.93 -14.87 -37.15
CA LYS A 393 -22.68 -14.94 -38.41
C LYS A 393 -23.00 -16.38 -38.82
N VAL A 394 -22.06 -17.30 -38.60
CA VAL A 394 -22.15 -18.71 -39.01
C VAL A 394 -21.36 -19.57 -38.01
N LEU A 395 -21.99 -20.64 -37.51
CA LEU A 395 -21.32 -21.69 -36.74
C LEU A 395 -20.82 -22.81 -37.67
N PRO A 396 -19.79 -23.57 -37.27
CA PRO A 396 -19.32 -24.72 -38.03
C PRO A 396 -20.43 -25.72 -38.31
N GLU A 397 -20.33 -26.45 -39.42
CA GLU A 397 -21.33 -27.45 -39.84
C GLU A 397 -21.55 -28.52 -38.75
N ASP A 398 -20.44 -29.07 -38.23
CA ASP A 398 -20.46 -30.06 -37.16
C ASP A 398 -20.44 -29.40 -35.77
N LEU A 399 -21.55 -29.57 -35.05
CA LEU A 399 -21.73 -29.15 -33.67
C LEU A 399 -21.83 -30.33 -32.69
N SER A 400 -21.69 -31.57 -33.18
CA SER A 400 -21.68 -32.77 -32.35
C SER A 400 -20.64 -32.75 -31.21
N PRO A 401 -19.48 -32.06 -31.32
CA PRO A 401 -18.56 -31.86 -30.20
C PRO A 401 -19.18 -31.25 -28.94
N LEU A 402 -20.26 -30.48 -29.08
CA LEU A 402 -20.91 -29.76 -27.99
C LEU A 402 -21.95 -30.61 -27.25
N ALA A 403 -22.38 -31.74 -27.81
CA ALA A 403 -23.52 -32.53 -27.31
C ALA A 403 -23.36 -33.04 -25.87
N ARG A 404 -22.13 -33.15 -25.38
CA ARG A 404 -21.84 -33.59 -24.00
C ARG A 404 -21.92 -32.48 -22.95
N LEU A 405 -22.02 -31.22 -23.38
CA LEU A 405 -22.00 -30.09 -22.45
C LEU A 405 -23.30 -30.05 -21.65
N LYS A 406 -23.14 -29.83 -20.35
CA LYS A 406 -24.26 -29.53 -19.44
C LYS A 406 -24.82 -28.14 -19.67
N GLN A 407 -24.01 -27.23 -20.23
CA GLN A 407 -24.43 -25.89 -20.54
C GLN A 407 -23.59 -25.33 -21.70
N PHE A 408 -24.26 -24.74 -22.68
CA PHE A 408 -23.65 -23.86 -23.66
C PHE A 408 -24.27 -22.48 -23.54
N LYS A 409 -23.44 -21.45 -23.30
CA LYS A 409 -23.92 -20.08 -23.15
C LYS A 409 -23.59 -19.24 -24.37
N LEU A 410 -24.58 -18.52 -24.87
CA LEU A 410 -24.43 -17.49 -25.87
C LEU A 410 -24.68 -16.12 -25.23
N GLY A 411 -23.79 -15.17 -25.48
CA GLY A 411 -23.96 -13.78 -25.04
C GLY A 411 -25.18 -13.11 -25.70
N LEU A 412 -25.50 -11.88 -25.26
CA LEU A 412 -26.67 -11.11 -25.73
C LEU A 412 -26.54 -10.52 -27.15
N ASP A 413 -25.49 -10.84 -27.89
CA ASP A 413 -25.31 -10.29 -29.23
C ASP A 413 -26.25 -10.99 -30.23
N SER A 414 -26.65 -10.27 -31.28
CA SER A 414 -27.55 -10.80 -32.32
C SER A 414 -26.91 -12.00 -33.03
N ILE A 415 -27.41 -13.20 -32.73
CA ILE A 415 -27.08 -14.45 -33.42
C ILE A 415 -28.26 -14.78 -34.34
N PRO A 416 -28.04 -15.16 -35.61
CA PRO A 416 -29.12 -15.56 -36.49
C PRO A 416 -29.97 -16.67 -35.86
N GLU A 417 -31.29 -16.52 -35.89
CA GLU A 417 -32.25 -17.49 -35.35
C GLU A 417 -31.99 -18.91 -35.87
N ALA A 418 -31.60 -19.05 -37.15
CA ALA A 418 -31.23 -20.32 -37.75
C ALA A 418 -30.04 -21.00 -37.03
N GLU A 419 -29.04 -20.23 -36.58
CA GLU A 419 -27.87 -20.74 -35.87
C GLU A 419 -28.20 -21.11 -34.42
N VAL A 420 -29.11 -20.35 -33.78
CA VAL A 420 -29.66 -20.72 -32.46
C VAL A 420 -30.36 -22.07 -32.56
N GLN A 421 -31.25 -22.27 -33.55
CA GLN A 421 -31.94 -23.54 -33.76
C GLN A 421 -30.98 -24.70 -34.07
N ARG A 422 -29.88 -24.45 -34.80
CA ARG A 422 -28.83 -25.46 -35.02
C ARG A 422 -28.15 -25.85 -33.70
N LEU A 423 -27.83 -24.89 -32.83
CA LEU A 423 -27.28 -25.17 -31.51
C LEU A 423 -28.25 -25.92 -30.60
N GLU A 424 -29.52 -25.52 -30.58
CA GLU A 424 -30.55 -26.22 -29.81
C GLU A 424 -30.70 -27.68 -30.21
N LYS A 425 -30.58 -27.99 -31.51
CA LYS A 425 -30.60 -29.37 -32.01
C LYS A 425 -29.33 -30.14 -31.67
N ALA A 426 -28.18 -29.47 -31.62
CA ALA A 426 -26.88 -30.09 -31.32
C ALA A 426 -26.66 -30.34 -29.82
N LEU A 427 -27.34 -29.59 -28.96
CA LEU A 427 -27.25 -29.69 -27.50
C LEU A 427 -28.43 -30.50 -26.94
N PRO A 428 -28.27 -31.14 -25.77
CA PRO A 428 -29.42 -31.72 -25.10
C PRO A 428 -30.47 -30.64 -24.72
N PRO A 429 -31.76 -31.00 -24.60
CA PRO A 429 -32.81 -30.04 -24.28
C PRO A 429 -32.50 -29.24 -23.00
N GLY A 430 -32.72 -27.91 -23.06
CA GLY A 430 -32.52 -27.00 -21.94
C GLY A 430 -31.05 -26.73 -21.57
N ARG A 431 -30.08 -27.10 -22.42
CA ARG A 431 -28.65 -26.82 -22.17
C ARG A 431 -28.13 -25.56 -22.88
N LEU A 432 -28.87 -25.02 -23.84
CA LEU A 432 -28.55 -23.74 -24.46
C LEU A 432 -29.12 -22.59 -23.61
N HIS A 433 -28.28 -21.62 -23.27
CA HIS A 433 -28.71 -20.40 -22.58
C HIS A 433 -28.29 -19.18 -23.39
N VAL A 434 -29.24 -18.34 -23.74
CA VAL A 434 -29.01 -17.04 -24.40
C VAL A 434 -29.18 -15.94 -23.36
N GLY A 435 -28.14 -15.15 -23.11
CA GLY A 435 -28.16 -14.13 -22.06
C GLY A 435 -26.84 -13.93 -21.33
N TYR A 436 -26.77 -12.91 -20.46
CA TYR A 436 -25.62 -12.67 -19.58
C TYR A 436 -25.59 -13.56 -18.35
#